data_AF-A0A971U125-F1
#
_entry.id   AF-A0A971U125-F1
#
_cell.length_a   1.000
_cell.length_b   1.000
_cell.length_c   1.000
_cell.angle_alpha   90.00
_cell.angle_beta   90.00
_cell.angle_gamma   90.00
#
_symmetry.space_group_name_H-M   'P 1'
#
loop_
_entity.id
_entity.type
_entity.pdbx_description
1 polymer ?
#
loop_
_entity_poly.entity_id
_entity_poly.type
_entity_poly.pdbx_seq_one_letter_code
_entity_poly.pdbx_strand_id
1 'polypeptide(L)'
;MKRSLATAIVITVIAISCISRNPTVEAYRNSFYSVTFLDIESFSVNLTTDKINISRDEKRMLNDGDILIYLTDEDRLGKMLILELDNKRSGILLFDFVTYDRDGQILLEKKEVKLRASYIFDFDKGIIPEKIEGVELWWHNMDDMEMYLVPWTPTKLGKYPLAKMN
;
A
#
# COMPACT_ATOMS: atom_id res chain seq x y z
N MET A 1 -69.01 9.35 -26.28
CA MET A 1 -68.33 9.40 -24.96
C MET A 1 -67.08 8.54 -25.02
N LYS A 2 -65.90 9.16 -24.83
CA LYS A 2 -64.58 8.51 -24.89
C LYS A 2 -64.36 7.68 -23.61
N ARG A 3 -63.85 6.45 -23.72
CA ARG A 3 -63.25 5.72 -22.59
C ARG A 3 -61.80 5.41 -22.92
N SER A 4 -60.93 6.03 -22.14
CA SER A 4 -59.47 6.03 -22.27
C SER A 4 -58.89 4.67 -21.87
N LEU A 5 -57.92 4.19 -22.66
CA LEU A 5 -56.97 3.15 -22.26
C LEU A 5 -56.14 3.67 -21.08
N ALA A 6 -56.06 2.89 -20.00
CA ALA A 6 -55.11 3.12 -18.92
C ALA A 6 -54.01 2.06 -19.04
N THR A 7 -52.90 2.42 -19.67
CA THR A 7 -51.69 1.60 -19.69
C THR A 7 -50.92 1.86 -18.39
N ALA A 8 -50.85 0.88 -17.51
CA ALA A 8 -50.02 0.95 -16.32
C ALA A 8 -48.55 0.73 -16.70
N ILE A 9 -47.71 1.76 -16.56
CA ILE A 9 -46.26 1.64 -16.65
C ILE A 9 -45.76 1.28 -15.26
N VAL A 10 -45.31 0.03 -15.09
CA VAL A 10 -44.57 -0.40 -13.89
C VAL A 10 -43.12 0.02 -14.09
N ILE A 11 -42.69 1.07 -13.41
CA ILE A 11 -41.28 1.46 -13.34
C ILE A 11 -40.65 0.66 -12.20
N THR A 12 -39.92 -0.38 -12.54
CA THR A 12 -39.07 -1.09 -11.57
C THR A 12 -37.83 -0.25 -11.30
N VAL A 13 -37.81 0.45 -10.16
CA VAL A 13 -36.60 1.11 -9.66
C VAL A 13 -35.69 0.02 -9.09
N ILE A 14 -34.63 -0.32 -9.82
CA ILE A 14 -33.54 -1.15 -9.29
C ILE A 14 -32.73 -0.25 -8.36
N ALA A 15 -33.00 -0.33 -7.06
CA ALA A 15 -32.11 0.23 -6.05
C ALA A 15 -30.80 -0.57 -6.09
N ILE A 16 -29.77 -0.01 -6.73
CA ILE A 16 -28.39 -0.48 -6.55
C ILE A 16 -28.00 -0.06 -5.13
N SER A 17 -28.28 -0.93 -4.16
CA SER A 17 -27.69 -0.80 -2.84
C SER A 17 -26.18 -0.95 -3.01
N CYS A 18 -25.44 0.16 -2.88
CA CYS A 18 -24.01 0.14 -2.64
C CYS A 18 -23.76 -0.61 -1.33
N ILE A 19 -23.63 -1.93 -1.40
CA ILE A 19 -23.04 -2.71 -0.33
C ILE A 19 -21.57 -2.29 -0.35
N SER A 20 -21.15 -1.45 0.59
CA SER A 20 -19.73 -1.17 0.82
C SER A 20 -19.08 -2.49 1.26
N ARG A 21 -18.67 -3.30 0.29
CA ARG A 21 -17.86 -4.48 0.58
C ARG A 21 -16.49 -3.95 0.95
N ASN A 22 -16.02 -4.31 2.15
CA ASN A 22 -14.60 -4.13 2.45
C ASN A 22 -13.79 -4.71 1.29
N PRO A 23 -12.86 -3.94 0.69
CA PRO A 23 -12.14 -4.41 -0.47
C PRO A 23 -11.40 -5.72 -0.13
N THR A 24 -11.38 -6.66 -1.07
CA THR A 24 -10.64 -7.91 -0.90
C THR A 24 -9.15 -7.67 -1.14
N VAL A 25 -8.30 -8.59 -0.67
CA VAL A 25 -6.86 -8.62 -1.01
C VAL A 25 -6.64 -8.56 -2.53
N GLU A 26 -7.52 -9.18 -3.31
CA GLU A 26 -7.46 -9.13 -4.77
C GLU A 26 -7.76 -7.72 -5.32
N ALA A 27 -8.70 -6.99 -4.74
CA ALA A 27 -8.95 -5.60 -5.11
C ALA A 27 -7.74 -4.68 -4.81
N TYR A 28 -7.08 -4.90 -3.67
CA TYR A 28 -5.83 -4.22 -3.34
C TYR A 28 -4.72 -4.55 -4.34
N ARG A 29 -4.54 -5.83 -4.71
CA ARG A 29 -3.57 -6.24 -5.71
C ARG A 29 -3.87 -5.65 -7.09
N ASN A 30 -5.13 -5.60 -7.50
CA ASN A 30 -5.51 -4.97 -8.78
C ASN A 30 -5.14 -3.48 -8.81
N SER A 31 -5.37 -2.76 -7.71
CA SER A 31 -4.95 -1.36 -7.56
C SER A 31 -3.42 -1.23 -7.52
N PHE A 32 -2.73 -2.17 -6.90
CA PHE A 32 -1.27 -2.20 -6.86
C PHE A 32 -0.66 -2.41 -8.24
N TYR A 33 -1.18 -3.34 -9.03
CA TYR A 33 -0.67 -3.61 -10.38
C TYR A 33 -1.07 -2.56 -11.41
N SER A 34 -2.10 -1.76 -11.16
CA SER A 34 -2.43 -0.63 -12.04
C SER A 34 -1.46 0.54 -11.89
N VAL A 35 -0.73 0.67 -10.78
CA VAL A 35 0.34 1.66 -10.62
C VAL A 35 1.56 1.25 -11.44
N THR A 36 1.84 1.97 -12.52
CA THR A 36 2.94 1.67 -13.45
C THR A 36 4.27 2.23 -12.99
N PHE A 37 5.37 1.84 -13.64
CA PHE A 37 6.68 2.44 -13.39
C PHE A 37 6.69 3.96 -13.67
N LEU A 38 5.97 4.42 -14.71
CA LEU A 38 5.87 5.85 -15.03
C LEU A 38 5.13 6.65 -13.95
N ASP A 39 4.12 6.04 -13.33
CA ASP A 39 3.41 6.65 -12.19
C ASP A 39 4.35 6.79 -10.98
N ILE A 40 5.16 5.75 -10.73
CA ILE A 40 6.17 5.72 -9.66
C ILE A 40 7.24 6.78 -9.90
N GLU A 41 7.79 6.84 -11.10
CA GLU A 41 8.81 7.81 -11.50
C GLU A 41 8.28 9.25 -11.34
N SER A 42 7.06 9.52 -11.81
CA SER A 42 6.41 10.82 -11.67
C SER A 42 6.19 11.19 -10.20
N PHE A 43 5.86 10.22 -9.35
CA PHE A 43 5.65 10.43 -7.92
C PHE A 43 6.97 10.59 -7.14
N SER A 44 8.11 10.15 -7.67
CA SER A 44 9.39 10.07 -6.96
C SER A 44 9.86 11.40 -6.33
N VAL A 45 9.47 12.53 -6.92
CA VAL A 45 9.75 13.89 -6.41
C VAL A 45 9.13 14.17 -5.04
N ASN A 46 8.11 13.40 -4.63
CA ASN A 46 7.41 13.52 -3.35
C ASN A 46 7.96 12.57 -2.28
N LEU A 47 8.97 11.75 -2.60
CA LEU A 47 9.56 10.83 -1.64
C LEU A 47 10.40 11.58 -0.63
N THR A 48 10.30 11.19 0.64
CA THR A 48 10.99 11.82 1.76
C THR A 48 11.74 10.79 2.59
N THR A 49 12.67 11.24 3.41
CA THR A 49 13.30 10.42 4.47
C THR A 49 12.50 10.44 5.76
N ASP A 50 11.29 11.01 5.76
CA ASP A 50 10.48 11.13 6.96
C ASP A 50 9.87 9.78 7.34
N LYS A 51 9.76 9.55 8.65
CA LYS A 51 9.06 8.38 9.18
C LYS A 51 7.55 8.51 8.96
N ILE A 52 6.90 7.40 8.63
CA ILE A 52 5.45 7.33 8.48
C ILE A 52 4.84 6.78 9.77
N ASN A 53 3.89 7.52 10.35
CA ASN A 53 3.20 7.10 11.56
C ASN A 53 2.25 5.92 11.28
N ILE A 54 2.52 4.77 11.91
CA ILE A 54 1.66 3.57 11.85
C ILE A 54 1.16 3.16 13.24
N SER A 55 1.25 4.08 14.21
CA SER A 55 0.77 3.92 15.59
C SER A 55 -0.69 3.48 15.64
N ARG A 56 -1.12 2.86 16.75
CA ARG A 56 -2.51 2.41 16.98
C ARG A 56 -3.37 3.57 17.50
N ASP A 57 -3.35 4.70 16.80
CA ASP A 57 -4.05 5.93 17.17
C ASP A 57 -4.75 6.58 15.96
N GLU A 58 -5.47 7.67 16.21
CA GLU A 58 -6.18 8.44 15.18
C GLU A 58 -5.26 9.16 14.19
N LYS A 59 -3.94 9.20 14.46
CA LYS A 59 -2.92 9.85 13.62
C LYS A 59 -2.23 8.84 12.70
N ARG A 60 -2.63 7.56 12.73
CA ARG A 60 -2.17 6.52 11.80
C ARG A 60 -2.34 6.98 10.35
N MET A 61 -1.26 6.92 9.58
CA MET A 61 -1.21 7.41 8.20
C MET A 61 -1.48 6.32 7.16
N LEU A 62 -1.33 5.05 7.55
CA LEU A 62 -1.44 3.89 6.66
C LEU A 62 -2.51 2.90 7.12
N ASN A 63 -3.15 2.25 6.15
CA ASN A 63 -4.14 1.20 6.32
C ASN A 63 -3.89 0.07 5.32
N ASP A 64 -4.57 -1.05 5.53
CA ASP A 64 -4.62 -2.13 4.54
C ASP A 64 -5.09 -1.57 3.18
N GLY A 65 -4.41 -1.99 2.12
CA GLY A 65 -4.64 -1.52 0.75
C GLY A 65 -3.81 -0.30 0.34
N ASP A 66 -3.16 0.39 1.28
CA ASP A 66 -2.29 1.51 0.93
C ASP A 66 -1.04 1.03 0.18
N ILE A 67 -0.62 1.84 -0.80
CA ILE A 67 0.61 1.62 -1.55
C ILE A 67 1.64 2.65 -1.11
N LEU A 68 2.84 2.20 -0.79
CA LEU A 68 4.00 3.06 -0.63
C LEU A 68 4.86 2.98 -1.88
N ILE A 69 5.39 4.12 -2.32
CA ILE A 69 6.48 4.19 -3.28
C ILE A 69 7.78 4.38 -2.50
N TYR A 70 8.85 3.75 -2.97
CA TYR A 70 10.19 3.90 -2.39
C TYR A 70 11.26 4.15 -3.44
N LEU A 71 12.35 4.77 -2.98
CA LEU A 71 13.63 4.89 -3.67
C LEU A 71 14.70 4.32 -2.74
N THR A 72 15.41 3.27 -3.18
CA THR A 72 16.49 2.63 -2.42
C THR A 72 17.79 3.44 -2.51
N ASP A 73 18.80 3.05 -1.74
CA ASP A 73 20.13 3.66 -1.76
C ASP A 73 20.95 3.30 -3.02
N GLU A 74 20.56 2.26 -3.77
CA GLU A 74 21.10 1.92 -5.09
C GLU A 74 20.43 2.68 -6.26
N ASP A 75 19.65 3.72 -5.95
CA ASP A 75 18.83 4.51 -6.89
C ASP A 75 17.79 3.65 -7.64
N ARG A 76 17.16 2.70 -6.94
CA ARG A 76 16.07 1.88 -7.51
C ARG A 76 14.71 2.32 -6.99
N LEU A 77 13.78 2.50 -7.91
CA LEU A 77 12.40 2.81 -7.57
C LEU A 77 11.60 1.52 -7.39
N GLY A 78 10.61 1.56 -6.51
CA GLY A 78 9.70 0.46 -6.33
C GLY A 78 8.42 0.85 -5.61
N LYS A 79 7.56 -0.14 -5.45
CA LYS A 79 6.26 0.00 -4.78
C LYS A 79 6.01 -1.17 -3.84
N MET A 80 5.34 -0.87 -2.74
CA MET A 80 4.94 -1.83 -1.70
C MET A 80 3.45 -1.69 -1.42
N LEU A 81 2.70 -2.78 -1.49
CA LEU A 81 1.29 -2.87 -1.10
C LEU A 81 1.18 -3.40 0.32
N ILE A 82 0.52 -2.66 1.21
CA ILE A 82 0.16 -3.13 2.55
C ILE A 82 -1.06 -4.04 2.43
N LEU A 83 -0.90 -5.33 2.72
CA LEU A 83 -1.99 -6.29 2.76
C LEU A 83 -2.65 -6.36 4.14
N GLU A 84 -1.83 -6.30 5.18
CA GLU A 84 -2.27 -6.31 6.57
C GLU A 84 -1.29 -5.48 7.41
N LEU A 85 -1.78 -4.50 8.15
CA LEU A 85 -1.01 -3.69 9.09
C LEU A 85 -1.44 -3.96 10.53
N ASP A 86 -0.66 -4.77 11.23
CA ASP A 86 -0.75 -4.97 12.69
C ASP A 86 -2.16 -5.39 13.17
N ASN A 87 -2.78 -6.29 12.41
CA ASN A 87 -4.10 -6.82 12.71
C ASN A 87 -4.14 -7.49 14.09
N LYS A 88 -5.12 -7.12 14.92
CA LYS A 88 -5.28 -7.63 16.30
C LYS A 88 -4.01 -7.52 17.15
N ARG A 89 -3.22 -6.47 16.95
CA ARG A 89 -1.98 -6.22 17.71
C ARG A 89 -0.89 -7.27 17.46
N SER A 90 -0.86 -7.88 16.27
CA SER A 90 0.07 -8.95 15.92
C SER A 90 1.54 -8.51 15.86
N GLY A 91 1.80 -7.21 15.66
CA GLY A 91 3.12 -6.71 15.31
C GLY A 91 3.61 -7.24 13.96
N ILE A 92 2.70 -7.53 13.03
CA ILE A 92 3.00 -8.07 11.69
C ILE A 92 2.50 -7.13 10.60
N LEU A 93 3.34 -6.96 9.58
CA LEU A 93 3.12 -6.19 8.37
C LEU A 93 3.24 -7.23 7.27
N LEU A 94 2.11 -7.51 6.64
CA LEU A 94 2.03 -8.36 5.47
C LEU A 94 2.00 -7.45 4.25
N PHE A 95 2.90 -7.68 3.30
CA PHE A 95 2.98 -6.85 2.10
C PHE A 95 3.42 -7.62 0.85
N ASP A 96 3.03 -7.08 -0.30
CA ASP A 96 3.62 -7.42 -1.60
C ASP A 96 4.54 -6.25 -2.01
N PHE A 97 5.59 -6.49 -2.78
CA PHE A 97 6.43 -5.41 -3.32
C PHE A 97 7.02 -5.74 -4.68
N VAL A 98 7.38 -4.68 -5.42
CA VAL A 98 8.10 -4.73 -6.70
C VAL A 98 9.19 -3.66 -6.70
N THR A 99 10.44 -4.07 -6.89
CA THR A 99 11.60 -3.20 -7.16
C THR A 99 11.92 -3.25 -8.65
N TYR A 100 12.09 -2.09 -9.27
CA TYR A 100 12.45 -1.95 -10.67
C TYR A 100 13.94 -1.62 -10.82
N ASP A 101 14.55 -2.05 -11.92
CA ASP A 101 15.85 -1.54 -12.35
C ASP A 101 15.73 -0.12 -12.94
N ARG A 102 16.87 0.44 -13.36
CA ARG A 102 16.94 1.80 -13.91
C ARG A 102 16.25 1.95 -15.28
N ASP A 103 15.99 0.86 -15.97
CA ASP A 103 15.29 0.83 -17.25
C ASP A 103 13.77 0.60 -17.06
N GLY A 104 13.31 0.55 -15.81
CA GLY A 104 11.91 0.32 -15.45
C GLY A 104 11.46 -1.13 -15.59
N GLN A 105 12.38 -2.09 -15.75
CA GLN A 105 12.06 -3.51 -15.74
C GLN A 105 11.98 -4.02 -14.30
N ILE A 106 11.18 -5.05 -14.07
CA ILE A 106 11.09 -5.68 -12.75
C ILE A 106 12.42 -6.37 -12.45
N LEU A 107 13.13 -5.87 -11.43
CA LEU A 107 14.32 -6.52 -10.90
C LEU A 107 13.93 -7.61 -9.90
N LEU A 108 13.01 -7.29 -8.99
CA LEU A 108 12.58 -8.17 -7.92
C LEU A 108 11.11 -7.94 -7.58
N GLU A 109 10.38 -9.04 -7.38
CA GLU A 109 9.01 -9.02 -6.89
C GLU A 109 8.85 -10.14 -5.86
N LYS A 110 8.19 -9.84 -4.74
CA LYS A 110 7.74 -10.85 -3.78
C LYS A 110 6.34 -10.54 -3.28
N LYS A 111 5.64 -11.61 -2.91
CA LYS A 111 4.28 -11.56 -2.37
C LYS A 111 4.26 -12.11 -0.95
N GLU A 112 3.33 -11.59 -0.16
CA GLU A 112 3.02 -12.04 1.20
C GLU A 112 4.24 -12.07 2.12
N VAL A 113 5.11 -11.08 1.95
CA VAL A 113 6.26 -10.86 2.81
C VAL A 113 5.75 -10.47 4.20
N LYS A 114 6.23 -11.18 5.22
CA LYS A 114 5.90 -10.92 6.62
C LYS A 114 7.08 -10.27 7.31
N LEU A 115 6.93 -8.99 7.64
CA LEU A 115 7.86 -8.29 8.52
C LEU A 115 7.28 -8.24 9.92
N ARG A 116 8.11 -8.51 10.94
CA ARG A 116 7.74 -8.35 12.34
C ARG A 116 8.16 -6.97 12.83
N ALA A 117 7.45 -6.44 13.81
CA ALA A 117 7.84 -5.22 14.51
C ALA A 117 9.31 -5.28 14.95
N SER A 118 10.00 -4.15 14.86
CA SER A 118 11.43 -3.96 15.14
C SER A 118 12.40 -4.62 14.17
N TYR A 119 11.94 -5.30 13.12
CA TYR A 119 12.80 -5.80 12.05
C TYR A 119 12.97 -4.81 10.90
N ILE A 120 14.05 -5.03 10.17
CA ILE A 120 14.50 -4.29 9.00
C ILE A 120 14.25 -5.13 7.74
N PHE A 121 14.13 -4.46 6.60
CA PHE A 121 13.94 -5.09 5.30
C PHE A 121 14.82 -4.42 4.25
N ASP A 122 15.42 -5.24 3.40
CA ASP A 122 16.21 -4.85 2.24
C ASP A 122 15.34 -5.11 0.99
N PHE A 123 14.91 -4.07 0.29
CA PHE A 123 14.11 -4.09 -0.93
C PHE A 123 14.92 -4.44 -2.19
N ASP A 124 16.23 -4.22 -2.19
CA ASP A 124 17.10 -4.54 -3.31
C ASP A 124 17.38 -6.05 -3.39
N LYS A 125 17.44 -6.72 -2.24
CA LYS A 125 17.62 -8.18 -2.10
C LYS A 125 16.32 -8.90 -1.74
N GLY A 126 15.33 -8.18 -1.22
CA GLY A 126 14.05 -8.71 -0.76
C GLY A 126 14.16 -9.59 0.47
N ILE A 127 15.03 -9.27 1.41
CA ILE A 127 15.33 -10.11 2.58
C ILE A 127 15.26 -9.30 3.87
N ILE A 128 15.15 -10.00 5.01
CA ILE A 128 15.47 -9.45 6.32
C ILE A 128 16.97 -9.71 6.53
N PRO A 129 17.85 -8.70 6.45
CA PRO A 129 19.28 -8.92 6.57
C PRO A 129 19.68 -9.27 8.01
N GLU A 130 20.79 -10.01 8.16
CA GLU A 130 21.38 -10.34 9.47
C GLU A 130 22.10 -9.15 10.11
N LYS A 131 22.48 -8.16 9.30
CA LYS A 131 23.18 -6.94 9.69
C LYS A 131 22.43 -5.73 9.16
N ILE A 132 22.72 -4.56 9.73
CA ILE A 132 22.03 -3.31 9.38
C ILE A 132 22.53 -2.64 8.09
N GLU A 133 23.53 -3.23 7.43
CA GLU A 133 24.12 -2.72 6.18
C GLU A 133 23.24 -3.11 4.98
N GLY A 134 22.89 -2.13 4.13
CA GLY A 134 21.95 -2.32 3.02
C GLY A 134 20.51 -2.53 3.50
N VAL A 135 20.07 -1.71 4.45
CA VAL A 135 18.68 -1.69 4.92
C VAL A 135 18.00 -0.52 4.27
N GLU A 136 16.79 -0.72 3.76
CA GLU A 136 15.99 0.36 3.20
C GLU A 136 14.80 0.72 4.09
N LEU A 137 14.20 -0.27 4.76
CA LEU A 137 13.03 -0.05 5.63
C LEU A 137 13.26 -0.62 7.02
N TRP A 138 12.87 0.15 8.03
CA TRP A 138 12.76 -0.31 9.40
C TRP A 138 11.35 -0.13 9.93
N TRP A 139 10.74 -1.21 10.42
CA TRP A 139 9.56 -1.09 11.26
C TRP A 139 9.99 -0.79 12.69
N HIS A 140 10.01 0.47 13.06
CA HIS A 140 10.32 0.90 14.41
C HIS A 140 9.08 0.79 15.31
N ASN A 141 9.14 -0.09 16.32
CA ASN A 141 8.16 -0.15 17.39
C ASN A 141 8.80 0.42 18.66
N MET A 142 8.23 1.50 19.19
CA MET A 142 8.69 2.11 20.45
C MET A 142 7.99 1.47 21.64
N ASP A 143 6.69 1.24 21.53
CA ASP A 143 5.89 0.48 22.48
C ASP A 143 4.66 -0.17 21.81
N ASP A 144 3.72 -0.66 22.61
CA ASP A 144 2.50 -1.31 22.13
C ASP A 144 1.57 -0.39 21.32
N MET A 145 1.75 0.93 21.32
CA MET A 145 0.91 1.88 20.60
C MET A 145 1.67 2.70 19.58
N GLU A 146 2.89 3.11 19.89
CA GLU A 146 3.70 4.01 19.07
C GLU A 146 4.61 3.24 18.11
N MET A 147 4.33 3.39 16.81
CA MET A 147 5.01 2.66 15.73
C MET A 147 5.21 3.53 14.50
N TYR A 148 6.33 3.28 13.82
CA TYR A 148 6.72 4.00 12.62
C TYR A 148 7.29 3.05 11.56
N LEU A 149 7.01 3.34 10.30
CA LEU A 149 7.84 2.89 9.18
C LEU A 149 8.89 3.95 8.93
N VAL A 150 10.15 3.57 9.06
CA VAL A 150 11.30 4.47 8.98
C VAL A 150 12.11 4.09 7.73
N PRO A 151 12.22 4.97 6.72
CA PRO A 151 13.19 4.77 5.66
C PRO A 151 14.60 4.95 6.22
N TRP A 152 15.48 3.99 5.94
CA TRP A 152 16.87 4.09 6.38
C TRP A 152 17.66 4.94 5.38
N THR A 153 18.13 6.11 5.83
CA THR A 153 18.80 7.10 4.96
C THR A 153 19.96 6.45 4.20
N PRO A 154 20.06 6.62 2.85
CA PRO A 154 19.37 7.60 2.02
C PRO A 154 18.03 7.17 1.40
N THR A 155 17.49 6.00 1.77
CA THR A 155 16.18 5.53 1.29
C THR A 155 15.11 6.58 1.50
N LYS A 156 14.16 6.67 0.56
CA LYS A 156 13.00 7.54 0.67
C LYS A 156 11.71 6.77 0.48
N LEU A 157 10.66 7.20 1.17
CA LEU A 157 9.33 6.62 1.11
C LEU A 157 8.27 7.70 0.91
N GLY A 158 7.14 7.32 0.33
CA GLY A 158 5.96 8.17 0.24
C GLY A 158 4.69 7.36 0.00
N LYS A 159 3.58 7.78 0.60
CA LYS A 159 2.27 7.16 0.38
C LYS A 159 1.72 7.56 -0.98
N TYR A 160 1.50 6.58 -1.85
CA TYR A 160 0.91 6.81 -3.17
C TYR A 160 -0.58 7.16 -3.03
N PRO A 161 -1.07 8.24 -3.68
CA PRO A 161 -2.47 8.61 -3.63
C PRO A 161 -3.31 7.68 -4.52
N LEU A 162 -4.05 6.75 -3.91
CA LEU A 162 -5.06 5.97 -4.61
C LEU A 162 -6.33 6.80 -4.82
N ALA A 163 -6.92 6.72 -6.02
CA ALA A 163 -8.29 7.17 -6.22
C ALA A 163 -9.20 6.35 -5.28
N LYS A 164 -10.13 7.00 -4.58
CA LYS A 164 -11.05 6.29 -3.67
C LYS A 164 -11.75 5.17 -4.45
N MET A 165 -11.51 3.93 -4.05
CA MET A 165 -12.30 2.80 -4.52
C MET A 165 -13.71 2.97 -3.94
N ASN A 166 -14.65 3.41 -4.78
CA ASN A 166 -16.07 3.58 -4.41
C ASN A 166 -16.79 2.24 -4.34
#